data_AF-A0A3B8ME47-F1
#
_entry.id   AF-A0A3B8ME47-F1
#
_cell.length_a   1.000
_cell.length_b   1.000
_cell.length_c   1.000
_cell.angle_alpha   90.00
_cell.angle_beta   90.00
_cell.angle_gamma   90.00
#
_symmetry.space_group_name_H-M   'P 1'
#
loop_
_entity.id
_entity.type
_entity.pdbx_description
1 polymer ?
#
loop_
_entity_poly.entity_id
_entity_poly.type
_entity_poly.pdbx_seq_one_letter_code
_entity_poly.pdbx_strand_id
1 'polypeptide(L)'
;MLNDSVVEQINKAIQEAGIDLWVDTEGSFEVSPDGTARRIADYASGYLDAYSQSRLDQPIESRINGFMSLIRGAIEEGFTHARDFLSGITMLSDTLADTIDKTYQLTQGYLTEFRYAQLRSAEMEPSPETQETGVEL
;
A
#
# COMPACT_ATOMS: atom_id res chain seq x y z
N MET A 1 -7.77 -9.37 -29.84
CA MET A 1 -9.12 -9.92 -30.13
C MET A 1 -9.76 -10.58 -28.90
N LEU A 2 -9.17 -11.60 -28.27
CA LEU A 2 -9.76 -12.20 -27.05
C LEU A 2 -9.64 -11.29 -25.81
N ASN A 3 -8.48 -10.64 -25.62
CA ASN A 3 -8.27 -9.71 -24.49
C ASN A 3 -9.17 -8.48 -24.56
N ASP A 4 -9.36 -7.90 -25.75
CA ASP A 4 -10.15 -6.68 -25.93
C ASP A 4 -11.63 -6.89 -25.55
N SER A 5 -12.20 -8.04 -25.90
CA SER A 5 -13.59 -8.39 -25.55
C SER A 5 -13.80 -8.67 -24.05
N VAL A 6 -12.77 -9.14 -23.34
CA VAL A 6 -12.82 -9.34 -21.89
C VAL A 6 -12.72 -8.00 -21.16
N VAL A 7 -11.84 -7.10 -21.62
CA VAL A 7 -11.69 -5.75 -21.05
C VAL A 7 -12.95 -4.91 -21.24
N GLU A 8 -13.62 -4.99 -22.39
CA GLU A 8 -14.92 -4.34 -22.60
C GLU A 8 -15.98 -4.81 -21.59
N GLN A 9 -16.04 -6.12 -21.30
CA GLN A 9 -16.99 -6.67 -20.33
C GLN A 9 -16.68 -6.23 -18.90
N ILE A 10 -15.40 -6.16 -18.53
CA ILE A 10 -14.96 -5.67 -17.22
C ILE A 10 -15.30 -4.18 -17.06
N ASN A 11 -14.95 -3.36 -18.04
CA ASN A 11 -15.26 -1.92 -18.02
C ASN A 11 -16.76 -1.66 -17.93
N LYS A 12 -17.58 -2.48 -18.61
CA LYS A 12 -19.03 -2.42 -18.48
C LYS A 12 -19.50 -2.73 -17.05
N ALA A 13 -19.00 -3.80 -16.44
CA ALA A 13 -19.36 -4.16 -15.06
C ALA A 13 -18.96 -3.09 -14.04
N ILE A 14 -17.79 -2.48 -14.22
CA ILE A 14 -17.29 -1.38 -13.38
C ILE A 14 -18.19 -0.13 -13.50
N GLN A 15 -18.60 0.25 -14.71
CA GLN A 15 -19.54 1.34 -14.94
C GLN A 15 -20.92 1.07 -14.35
N GLU A 16 -21.44 -0.16 -14.51
CA GLU A 16 -22.71 -0.58 -13.92
C GLU A 16 -22.67 -0.56 -12.39
N ALA A 17 -21.50 -0.77 -11.79
CA ALA A 17 -21.26 -0.64 -10.36
C ALA A 17 -21.07 0.81 -9.89
N GLY A 18 -21.02 1.79 -10.80
CA GLY A 18 -20.80 3.21 -10.47
C GLY A 18 -19.40 3.52 -9.95
N ILE A 19 -18.41 2.66 -10.25
CA ILE A 19 -17.02 2.83 -9.83
C ILE A 19 -16.28 3.64 -10.90
N ASP A 20 -15.59 4.70 -10.50
CA ASP A 20 -14.75 5.53 -11.39
C ASP A 20 -13.38 4.86 -11.63
N LEU A 21 -13.40 3.77 -12.41
CA LEU A 21 -12.22 2.99 -12.79
C LEU A 21 -12.34 2.58 -14.26
N TRP A 22 -11.21 2.60 -14.99
CA TRP A 22 -11.16 2.17 -16.39
C TRP A 22 -9.94 1.27 -16.63
N VAL A 23 -10.18 0.11 -17.24
CA VAL A 23 -9.15 -0.89 -17.57
C VAL A 23 -8.78 -0.72 -19.04
N ASP A 24 -7.48 -0.61 -19.32
CA ASP A 24 -6.90 -0.50 -20.67
C ASP A 24 -5.91 -1.65 -20.92
N THR A 25 -5.77 -2.09 -22.17
CA THR A 25 -4.86 -3.14 -22.63
C THR A 25 -3.51 -2.60 -23.12
N GLU A 26 -3.36 -1.30 -23.33
CA GLU A 26 -2.14 -0.72 -23.93
C GLU A 26 -0.95 -0.55 -22.96
N GLY A 27 -1.19 -0.66 -21.66
CA GLY A 27 -0.14 -0.56 -20.65
C GLY A 27 0.58 -1.89 -20.42
N SER A 28 1.90 -1.93 -20.61
CA SER A 28 2.77 -3.00 -20.06
C SER A 28 2.88 -2.85 -18.54
N PHE A 29 1.76 -2.93 -17.83
CA PHE A 29 1.77 -2.98 -16.38
C PHE A 29 2.11 -4.39 -15.93
N GLU A 30 3.12 -4.50 -15.07
CA GLU A 30 3.29 -5.68 -14.25
C GLU A 30 2.03 -5.76 -13.36
N VAL A 31 1.19 -6.75 -13.63
CA VAL A 31 -0.08 -7.01 -12.91
C VAL A 31 -0.04 -8.33 -12.15
N SER A 32 1.16 -8.85 -11.88
CA SER A 32 1.27 -10.02 -11.02
C SER A 32 0.86 -9.64 -9.60
N PRO A 33 0.60 -10.62 -8.71
CA PRO A 33 0.39 -10.34 -7.30
C PRO A 33 1.54 -9.52 -6.68
N ASP A 34 2.77 -9.74 -7.12
CA ASP A 34 3.98 -9.10 -6.59
C ASP A 34 4.06 -7.62 -6.98
N GLY A 35 4.06 -7.29 -8.27
CA GLY A 35 4.12 -5.89 -8.68
C GLY A 35 2.85 -5.11 -8.38
N THR A 36 1.69 -5.76 -8.27
CA THR A 36 0.49 -5.11 -7.71
C THR A 36 0.65 -4.81 -6.22
N ALA A 37 1.09 -5.78 -5.42
CA ALA A 37 1.36 -5.57 -4.00
C ALA A 37 2.40 -4.48 -3.76
N ARG A 38 3.45 -4.44 -4.58
CA ARG A 38 4.50 -3.41 -4.50
C ARG A 38 3.95 -2.02 -4.80
N ARG A 39 3.13 -1.88 -5.85
CA ARG A 39 2.46 -0.60 -6.17
C ARG A 39 1.59 -0.11 -5.01
N ILE A 40 0.81 -0.99 -4.37
CA ILE A 40 -0.03 -0.64 -3.22
C ILE A 40 0.83 -0.19 -2.04
N ALA A 41 1.87 -0.96 -1.70
CA ALA A 41 2.74 -0.66 -0.57
C ALA A 41 3.52 0.65 -0.77
N ASP A 42 4.07 0.88 -1.96
CA ASP A 42 4.80 2.10 -2.31
C ASP A 42 3.87 3.32 -2.28
N TYR A 43 2.68 3.21 -2.86
CA TYR A 43 1.67 4.27 -2.84
C TYR A 43 1.27 4.65 -1.41
N ALA A 44 0.90 3.67 -0.59
CA ALA A 44 0.44 3.93 0.77
C ALA A 44 1.57 4.46 1.67
N SER A 45 2.76 3.89 1.58
CA SER A 45 3.89 4.26 2.43
C SER A 45 4.47 5.65 2.13
N GLY A 46 4.26 6.17 0.91
CA GLY A 46 4.65 7.54 0.51
C GLY A 46 4.01 8.66 1.34
N TYR A 47 2.98 8.37 2.14
CA TYR A 47 2.29 9.35 2.98
C TYR A 47 2.87 9.51 4.40
N LEU A 48 3.93 8.77 4.77
CA LEU A 48 4.49 8.81 6.14
C LEU A 48 4.91 10.22 6.57
N ASP A 49 5.55 10.98 5.67
CA ASP A 49 6.03 12.34 5.98
C ASP A 49 4.87 13.28 6.28
N ALA A 50 3.84 13.26 5.42
CA ALA A 50 2.63 14.06 5.60
C ALA A 50 1.90 13.69 6.91
N TYR A 51 1.80 12.40 7.23
CA TYR A 51 1.23 11.94 8.51
C TYR A 51 2.02 12.48 9.71
N SER A 52 3.35 12.48 9.61
CA SER A 52 4.27 12.84 10.69
C SER A 52 4.34 14.35 10.95
N GLN A 53 4.13 15.20 9.93
CA GLN A 53 4.20 16.66 10.05
C GLN A 53 3.25 17.25 11.10
N SER A 54 2.09 16.62 11.33
CA SER A 54 1.11 17.05 12.34
C SER A 54 1.33 16.43 13.73
N ARG A 55 2.39 15.64 13.91
CA ARG A 55 2.68 14.85 15.12
C ARG A 55 4.14 15.02 15.57
N LEU A 56 4.74 16.17 15.27
CA LEU A 56 6.15 16.46 15.54
C LEU A 56 6.49 16.48 17.04
N ASP A 57 5.49 16.48 17.91
CA ASP A 57 5.57 16.37 19.36
C ASP A 57 5.69 14.92 19.87
N GLN A 58 5.36 13.93 19.04
CA GLN A 58 5.39 12.51 19.42
C GLN A 58 6.75 11.88 19.12
N PRO A 59 7.19 10.82 19.82
CA PRO A 59 8.39 10.07 19.43
C PRO A 59 8.29 9.53 18.00
N ILE A 60 9.41 9.51 17.27
CA ILE A 60 9.48 9.03 15.88
C ILE A 60 8.92 7.60 15.73
N GLU A 61 9.25 6.71 16.65
CA GLU A 61 8.72 5.35 16.69
C GLU A 61 7.19 5.34 16.83
N SER A 62 6.62 6.21 17.67
CA SER A 62 5.17 6.32 17.83
C SER A 62 4.49 6.79 16.55
N ARG A 63 5.10 7.73 15.82
CA ARG A 63 4.58 8.20 14.53
C ARG A 63 4.59 7.09 13.49
N ILE A 64 5.71 6.36 13.38
CA ILE A 64 5.85 5.24 12.45
C ILE A 64 4.81 4.16 12.79
N ASN A 65 4.72 3.72 14.05
CA ASN A 65 3.77 2.68 14.44
C ASN A 65 2.31 3.12 14.27
N GLY A 66 1.97 4.36 14.59
CA GLY A 66 0.64 4.93 14.38
C GLY A 66 0.25 5.00 12.90
N PHE A 67 1.17 5.46 12.04
CA PHE A 67 0.98 5.46 10.60
C PHE A 67 0.78 4.05 10.05
N MET A 68 1.63 3.10 10.45
CA MET A 68 1.53 1.70 10.01
C MET A 68 0.20 1.06 10.40
N SER A 69 -0.32 1.36 11.59
CA SER A 69 -1.64 0.91 12.02
C SER A 69 -2.75 1.45 11.10
N LEU A 70 -2.71 2.76 10.81
CA LEU A 70 -3.69 3.41 9.94
C LEU A 70 -3.71 2.81 8.53
N ILE A 71 -2.54 2.73 7.87
CA ILE A 71 -2.51 2.27 6.48
C ILE A 71 -2.81 0.78 6.35
N ARG A 72 -2.43 -0.05 7.34
CA ARG A 72 -2.77 -1.48 7.33
C ARG A 72 -4.26 -1.70 7.46
N GLY A 73 -4.94 -0.94 8.35
CA GLY A 73 -6.38 -1.00 8.48
C GLY A 73 -7.10 -0.59 7.20
N ALA A 74 -6.70 0.53 6.59
CA ALA A 74 -7.29 1.00 5.33
C ALA A 74 -7.07 0.02 4.17
N ILE A 75 -5.89 -0.60 4.09
CA ILE A 75 -5.57 -1.60 3.06
C ILE A 75 -6.38 -2.87 3.29
N GLU A 76 -6.48 -3.37 4.53
CA GLU A 76 -7.30 -4.52 4.87
C GLU A 76 -8.77 -4.31 4.48
N GLU A 77 -9.35 -3.16 4.85
CA GLU A 77 -10.70 -2.78 4.45
C GLU A 77 -10.87 -2.76 2.93
N GLY A 78 -9.92 -2.15 2.20
CA GLY A 78 -9.93 -2.12 0.74
C GLY A 78 -9.87 -3.51 0.10
N PHE A 79 -9.03 -4.41 0.61
CA PHE A 79 -8.95 -5.79 0.12
C PHE A 79 -10.21 -6.60 0.43
N THR A 80 -10.80 -6.43 1.61
CA THR A 80 -12.08 -7.07 1.97
C THR A 80 -13.18 -6.62 1.02
N HIS A 81 -13.36 -5.30 0.82
CA HIS A 81 -14.36 -4.78 -0.11
C HIS A 81 -14.13 -5.22 -1.56
N ALA A 82 -12.88 -5.24 -2.02
CA ALA A 82 -12.54 -5.71 -3.37
C ALA A 82 -12.87 -7.20 -3.54
N ARG A 83 -12.55 -8.04 -2.55
CA ARG A 83 -12.89 -9.47 -2.55
C ARG A 83 -14.40 -9.67 -2.60
N ASP A 84 -15.14 -8.96 -1.76
CA ASP A 84 -16.61 -9.06 -1.70
C ASP A 84 -17.25 -8.63 -3.01
N PHE A 85 -16.82 -7.49 -3.57
CA PHE A 85 -17.31 -7.00 -4.86
C PHE A 85 -17.04 -8.00 -5.99
N LEU A 86 -15.80 -8.50 -6.10
CA LEU A 86 -15.44 -9.46 -7.14
C LEU A 86 -16.12 -10.82 -6.97
N SER A 87 -16.42 -11.22 -5.72
CA SER A 87 -17.19 -12.45 -5.44
C SER A 87 -18.62 -12.40 -6.00
N GLY A 88 -19.21 -11.20 -6.09
CA GLY A 88 -20.52 -10.97 -6.68
C GLY A 88 -20.53 -11.04 -8.21
N ILE A 89 -19.37 -10.87 -8.87
CA ILE A 89 -19.24 -10.86 -10.33
C ILE A 89 -18.80 -12.25 -10.79
N THR A 90 -19.81 -13.11 -11.02
CA THR A 90 -19.71 -14.45 -11.64
C THR A 90 -18.56 -15.30 -11.10
N MET A 91 -18.82 -16.04 -10.01
CA MET A 91 -17.99 -17.11 -9.45
C MET A 91 -16.50 -16.83 -9.64
N LEU A 92 -15.92 -16.03 -8.73
CA LEU A 92 -14.47 -16.01 -8.54
C LEU A 92 -13.97 -17.44 -8.67
N SER A 93 -13.22 -17.72 -9.73
CA SER A 93 -12.51 -18.99 -9.81
C SER A 93 -11.58 -19.03 -8.60
N ASP A 94 -11.34 -20.22 -8.04
CA ASP A 94 -10.41 -20.39 -6.92
C ASP A 94 -9.06 -19.70 -7.21
N THR A 95 -8.64 -19.68 -8.49
CA THR A 95 -7.45 -18.97 -8.99
C THR A 95 -7.49 -17.45 -8.76
N LEU A 96 -8.63 -16.78 -8.94
CA LEU A 96 -8.73 -15.33 -8.73
C LEU A 96 -8.77 -14.99 -7.23
N ALA A 97 -9.45 -15.81 -6.41
CA ALA A 97 -9.42 -15.67 -4.96
C ALA A 97 -7.99 -15.84 -4.42
N ASP A 98 -7.26 -16.87 -4.88
CA ASP A 98 -5.86 -17.10 -4.51
C ASP A 98 -4.95 -15.92 -4.91
N THR A 99 -5.22 -15.31 -6.07
CA THR A 99 -4.45 -14.15 -6.56
C THR A 99 -4.68 -12.92 -5.69
N ILE A 100 -5.93 -12.65 -5.28
CA ILE A 100 -6.28 -11.57 -4.35
C ILE A 100 -5.58 -11.79 -3.00
N ASP A 101 -5.71 -12.99 -2.44
CA ASP A 101 -5.13 -13.34 -1.14
C ASP A 101 -3.60 -13.26 -1.17
N LYS A 102 -2.98 -13.70 -2.28
CA LYS A 102 -1.52 -13.56 -2.46
C LYS A 102 -1.08 -12.11 -2.54
N THR A 103 -1.83 -11.26 -3.25
CA THR A 103 -1.54 -9.82 -3.36
C THR A 103 -1.64 -9.15 -1.99
N TYR A 104 -2.66 -9.48 -1.20
CA TYR A 104 -2.79 -8.99 0.18
C TYR A 104 -1.60 -9.39 1.04
N GLN A 105 -1.24 -10.68 1.06
CA GLN A 105 -0.11 -11.18 1.85
C GLN A 105 1.21 -10.48 1.49
N LEU A 106 1.50 -10.33 0.20
CA LEU A 106 2.71 -9.64 -0.27
C LEU A 106 2.70 -8.16 0.13
N THR A 107 1.55 -7.49 0.04
CA THR A 107 1.39 -6.09 0.46
C THR A 107 1.72 -5.95 1.95
N GLN A 108 1.17 -6.82 2.79
CA GLN A 108 1.46 -6.82 4.23
C GLN A 108 2.95 -7.10 4.52
N GLY A 109 3.60 -7.92 3.70
CA GLY A 109 5.04 -8.18 3.73
C GLY A 109 5.86 -6.93 3.45
N TYR A 110 5.63 -6.25 2.32
CA TYR A 110 6.35 -5.01 1.98
C TYR A 110 6.13 -3.89 3.00
N LEU A 111 4.92 -3.77 3.55
CA LEU A 111 4.66 -2.83 4.65
C LEU A 111 5.45 -3.16 5.91
N THR A 112 5.76 -4.44 6.14
CA THR A 112 6.59 -4.88 7.27
C THR A 112 8.05 -4.49 7.04
N GLU A 113 8.55 -4.73 5.82
CA GLU A 113 9.90 -4.32 5.41
C GLU A 113 10.08 -2.79 5.49
N PHE A 114 9.10 -2.04 4.98
CA PHE A 114 9.08 -0.58 5.08
C PHE A 114 9.16 -0.11 6.54
N ARG A 115 8.31 -0.66 7.43
CA ARG A 115 8.34 -0.31 8.86
C ARG A 115 9.72 -0.57 9.48
N TYR A 116 10.31 -1.73 9.22
CA TYR A 116 11.63 -2.04 9.75
C TYR A 116 12.71 -1.11 9.22
N ALA A 117 12.67 -0.76 7.93
CA ALA A 117 13.59 0.21 7.35
C ALA A 117 13.46 1.57 8.03
N GLN A 118 12.24 2.06 8.30
CA GLN A 118 12.02 3.35 8.94
C GLN A 118 12.48 3.39 10.40
N LEU A 119 12.18 2.34 11.18
CA LEU A 119 12.65 2.25 12.57
C LEU A 119 14.18 2.19 12.63
N ARG A 120 14.80 1.37 11.79
CA ARG A 120 16.25 1.27 11.68
C ARG A 120 16.89 2.60 11.29
N SER A 121 16.30 3.35 10.36
CA SER A 121 16.77 4.69 9.99
C SER A 121 16.67 5.66 11.17
N ALA A 122 15.57 5.63 11.91
CA ALA A 122 15.37 6.48 13.09
C ALA A 122 16.37 6.21 14.23
N GLU A 123 16.84 4.97 14.37
CA GLU A 123 17.88 4.59 15.34
C GLU A 123 19.30 5.06 14.96
N MET A 124 19.54 5.31 13.67
CA MET A 124 20.85 5.72 13.13
C MET A 124 21.01 7.24 12.99
N GLU A 125 19.95 8.02 13.15
CA GLU A 125 20.01 9.49 13.21
C GLU A 125 20.67 9.93 14.53
N PRO A 126 21.89 10.54 14.51
CA PRO A 126 22.53 11.00 15.74
C PRO A 126 21.72 12.16 16.35
N SER A 127 21.52 12.12 17.67
CA SER A 127 20.92 13.23 18.42
C SER A 127 21.77 14.50 18.24
N PRO A 128 21.18 15.65 17.84
CA PRO A 128 21.91 16.91 17.73
C PRO A 128 22.13 17.53 19.11
N GLU A 129 22.84 16.85 20.02
CA GLU A 129 23.33 17.48 21.25
C GLU A 129 24.45 16.67 21.91
N THR A 130 25.67 16.84 21.40
CA THR A 130 26.88 17.01 22.22
C THR A 130 27.91 17.76 21.36
N GLN A 131 27.60 19.00 20.97
CA GLN A 131 28.65 19.97 20.72
C GLN A 131 28.98 20.56 22.09
N GLU A 132 29.89 19.90 22.81
CA GLU A 132 30.53 20.51 23.96
C GLU A 132 31.03 21.89 23.55
N THR A 133 30.58 22.91 24.28
CA THR A 133 31.23 24.20 24.34
C THR A 133 32.65 23.99 24.88
N GLY A 134 33.57 23.66 23.98
CA GLY A 134 35.00 23.75 24.20
C GLY A 134 35.37 25.22 24.32
N VAL A 135 35.69 25.62 25.54
CA VAL A 135 36.28 26.92 25.87
C VAL A 135 37.70 26.99 25.28
N GLU A 136 37.96 27.99 24.44
CA GLU A 136 39.27 28.58 24.10
C GLU A 136 38.97 30.03 23.65
N LEU A 137 39.48 31.13 24.21
CA LEU A 137 40.45 31.46 25.26
C LEU A 137 39.98 32.72 25.99
#